data_AF-A0A8T3LYH4-F1
#
_entry.id   AF-A0A8T3LYH4-F1
#
_cell.length_a   1.000
_cell.length_b   1.000
_cell.length_c   1.000
_cell.angle_alpha   90.00
_cell.angle_beta   90.00
_cell.angle_gamma   90.00
#
_symmetry.space_group_name_H-M   'P 1'
#
loop_
_entity.id
_entity.type
_entity.pdbx_description
1 polymer ?
#
loop_
_entity_poly.entity_id
_entity_poly.type
_entity_poly.pdbx_seq_one_letter_code
_entity_poly.pdbx_strand_id
1 'polypeptide(L)'
;MTVPDPSNADDVHALQRVTESDAAQLFLERGRAVQPTFALTEENAGAVAQICRRLDGIPLAVELAAARVRSLPPQQIAARLDDRFRLLTGGSRTALPRHRTLRAAFDWSFDLLPTAEQILLQRLSVFGGSFSLEAAEGVCGGRPVNRDEMLDLLSRLVDKSLLMPEQESSEARYRMLETIRDYAQERMSESD
;
A
#
# COMPACT_ATOMS: atom_id res chain seq x y z
N MET A 1 -3.62 -15.64 8.29
CA MET A 1 -2.16 -15.41 8.37
C MET A 1 -1.80 -15.29 9.84
N THR A 2 -0.89 -16.11 10.34
CA THR A 2 -0.40 -16.00 11.73
C THR A 2 0.46 -14.74 11.90
N VAL A 3 0.33 -14.05 13.04
CA VAL A 3 1.12 -12.85 13.41
C VAL A 3 1.92 -13.11 14.70
N PRO A 4 3.12 -12.52 14.86
CA PRO A 4 3.98 -12.81 16.02
C PRO A 4 3.49 -12.13 17.32
N ASP A 5 3.27 -12.91 18.39
CA ASP A 5 2.79 -12.51 19.74
C ASP A 5 3.85 -11.76 20.57
N PRO A 6 3.50 -10.67 21.30
CA PRO A 6 4.43 -9.89 22.14
C PRO A 6 4.75 -10.46 23.55
N SER A 7 4.22 -11.60 23.97
CA SER A 7 4.34 -12.11 25.35
C SER A 7 5.69 -12.78 25.71
N ASN A 8 6.79 -12.00 25.72
CA ASN A 8 8.00 -12.09 26.57
C ASN A 8 9.22 -11.53 25.83
N ALA A 9 9.69 -10.39 26.32
CA ALA A 9 10.85 -9.63 25.85
C ALA A 9 12.17 -10.21 26.36
N ASP A 10 12.39 -11.51 26.14
CA ASP A 10 13.70 -12.14 26.28
C ASP A 10 14.23 -12.44 24.86
N ASP A 11 15.30 -11.75 24.48
CA ASP A 11 15.77 -11.51 23.11
C ASP A 11 16.13 -12.76 22.27
N VAL A 12 16.21 -13.95 22.87
CA VAL A 12 16.71 -15.16 22.17
C VAL A 12 15.63 -15.89 21.36
N HIS A 13 14.34 -15.70 21.68
CA HIS A 13 13.23 -16.39 20.98
C HIS A 13 12.48 -15.52 19.97
N ALA A 14 12.86 -14.24 19.82
CA ALA A 14 12.18 -13.30 18.94
C ALA A 14 12.33 -13.66 17.45
N LEU A 15 13.54 -13.99 17.01
CA LEU A 15 13.80 -14.43 15.63
C LEU A 15 13.01 -15.67 15.24
N GLN A 16 12.99 -16.67 16.13
CA GLN A 16 12.37 -17.95 15.85
C GLN A 16 10.86 -17.79 15.68
N ARG A 17 10.21 -17.03 16.57
CA ARG A 17 8.78 -16.71 16.47
C ARG A 17 8.41 -15.86 15.26
N VAL A 18 9.28 -14.91 14.87
CA VAL A 18 9.08 -14.14 13.64
C VAL A 18 9.20 -15.05 12.42
N THR A 19 10.15 -15.98 12.42
CA THR A 19 10.34 -16.92 11.30
C THR A 19 9.17 -17.91 11.15
N GLU A 20 8.45 -18.21 12.24
CA GLU A 20 7.29 -19.10 12.28
C GLU A 20 5.96 -18.43 11.84
N SER A 21 5.94 -17.11 11.65
CA SER A 21 4.75 -16.36 11.21
C SER A 21 4.66 -16.29 9.69
N ASP A 22 3.50 -16.65 9.13
CA ASP A 22 3.20 -16.54 7.71
C ASP A 22 3.43 -15.11 7.18
N ALA A 23 3.05 -14.11 7.98
CA ALA A 23 3.19 -12.69 7.62
C ALA A 23 4.65 -12.26 7.53
N ALA A 24 5.50 -12.75 8.42
CA ALA A 24 6.91 -12.43 8.39
C ALA A 24 7.64 -13.19 7.27
N GLN A 25 7.24 -14.43 6.98
CA GLN A 25 7.77 -15.15 5.82
C GLN A 25 7.43 -14.44 4.51
N LEU A 26 6.18 -14.01 4.34
CA LEU A 26 5.76 -13.21 3.20
C LEU A 26 6.53 -11.89 3.12
N PHE A 27 6.75 -11.20 4.24
CA PHE A 27 7.54 -9.98 4.28
C PHE A 27 8.98 -10.21 3.82
N LEU A 28 9.61 -11.30 4.27
CA LEU A 28 10.98 -11.66 3.89
C LEU A 28 11.08 -12.05 2.41
N GLU A 29 10.13 -12.83 1.92
CA GLU A 29 10.05 -13.24 0.52
C GLU A 29 9.95 -12.00 -0.39
N ARG A 30 9.00 -11.12 -0.12
CA ARG A 30 8.81 -9.89 -0.89
C ARG A 30 9.95 -8.89 -0.72
N GLY A 31 10.54 -8.81 0.47
CA GLY A 31 11.71 -7.98 0.73
C GLY A 31 12.93 -8.43 -0.08
N ARG A 32 13.16 -9.74 -0.20
CA ARG A 32 14.23 -10.31 -1.03
C ARG A 32 13.99 -10.10 -2.53
N ALA A 33 12.73 -10.10 -2.97
CA ALA A 33 12.38 -9.82 -4.35
C ALA A 33 12.81 -8.40 -4.79
N VAL A 34 12.82 -7.43 -3.89
CA VAL A 34 13.22 -6.03 -4.18
C VAL A 34 14.65 -5.68 -3.74
N GLN A 35 15.20 -6.42 -2.76
CA GLN A 35 16.57 -6.29 -2.27
C GLN A 35 17.13 -7.68 -1.92
N PRO A 36 17.90 -8.31 -2.83
CA PRO A 36 18.36 -9.69 -2.64
C PRO A 36 19.19 -9.95 -1.38
N THR A 37 19.85 -8.91 -0.85
CA THR A 37 20.65 -8.98 0.39
C THR A 37 19.81 -8.85 1.66
N PHE A 38 18.50 -8.66 1.55
CA PHE A 38 17.62 -8.52 2.70
C PHE A 38 17.49 -9.84 3.47
N ALA A 39 17.83 -9.80 4.76
CA ALA A 39 17.75 -10.94 5.67
C ALA A 39 17.18 -10.50 7.01
N LEU A 40 16.48 -11.43 7.66
CA LEU A 40 16.06 -11.27 9.05
C LEU A 40 17.30 -11.36 9.95
N THR A 41 17.46 -10.40 10.86
CA THR A 41 18.54 -10.35 11.85
C THR A 41 17.95 -10.10 13.24
N GLU A 42 18.73 -10.32 14.30
CA GLU A 42 18.31 -10.00 15.67
C GLU A 42 17.86 -8.53 15.78
N GLU A 43 18.61 -7.63 15.14
CA GLU A 43 18.37 -6.19 15.16
C GLU A 43 17.05 -5.78 14.47
N ASN A 44 16.63 -6.49 13.41
CA ASN A 44 15.44 -6.12 12.64
C ASN A 44 14.20 -6.99 12.93
N ALA A 45 14.35 -8.11 13.63
CA ALA A 45 13.25 -9.03 13.93
C ALA A 45 12.11 -8.36 14.70
N GLY A 46 12.42 -7.52 15.70
CA GLY A 46 11.42 -6.77 16.44
C GLY A 46 10.59 -5.82 15.57
N ALA A 47 11.24 -5.14 14.62
CA ALA A 47 10.59 -4.22 13.69
C ALA A 47 9.72 -4.96 12.67
N VAL A 48 10.21 -6.07 12.11
CA VAL A 48 9.43 -6.93 11.20
C VAL A 48 8.20 -7.48 11.92
N ALA A 49 8.34 -7.95 13.15
CA ALA A 49 7.21 -8.41 13.98
C ALA A 49 6.16 -7.31 14.17
N GLN A 50 6.62 -6.08 14.48
CA GLN A 50 5.76 -4.93 14.68
C GLN A 50 5.02 -4.53 13.40
N ILE A 51 5.69 -4.57 12.24
CA ILE A 51 5.07 -4.34 10.93
C ILE A 51 3.98 -5.37 10.67
N CYS A 52 4.30 -6.67 10.76
CA CYS A 52 3.35 -7.74 10.50
C CYS A 52 2.11 -7.65 11.41
N ARG A 53 2.31 -7.33 12.70
CA ARG A 53 1.21 -7.10 13.65
C ARG A 53 0.35 -5.91 13.27
N ARG A 54 0.95 -4.75 12.97
CA ARG A 54 0.20 -3.53 12.63
C ARG A 54 -0.61 -3.65 11.36
N LEU A 55 -0.15 -4.50 10.46
CA LEU A 55 -0.85 -4.80 9.22
C LEU A 55 -1.84 -5.96 9.39
N ASP A 56 -2.08 -6.43 10.62
CA ASP A 56 -2.94 -7.56 10.99
C ASP A 56 -2.63 -8.86 10.21
N GLY A 57 -1.41 -9.01 9.71
CA GLY A 57 -1.06 -10.08 8.79
C GLY A 57 -1.90 -10.08 7.50
N ILE A 58 -2.39 -8.94 7.05
CA ILE A 58 -3.08 -8.82 5.76
C ILE A 58 -2.02 -8.98 4.65
N PRO A 59 -2.13 -10.02 3.80
CA PRO A 59 -1.08 -10.34 2.83
C PRO A 59 -0.64 -9.13 2.01
N LEU A 60 -1.56 -8.48 1.29
CA LEU A 60 -1.25 -7.34 0.43
C LEU A 60 -0.56 -6.19 1.17
N ALA A 61 -1.02 -5.89 2.39
CA ALA A 61 -0.44 -4.82 3.18
C ALA A 61 1.02 -5.15 3.58
N VAL A 62 1.28 -6.42 3.92
CA VAL A 62 2.62 -6.95 4.19
C VAL A 62 3.51 -6.88 2.95
N GLU A 63 3.00 -7.23 1.75
CA GLU A 63 3.77 -7.13 0.50
C GLU A 63 4.16 -5.69 0.18
N LEU A 64 3.23 -4.75 0.34
CA LEU A 64 3.48 -3.33 0.13
C LEU A 64 4.52 -2.76 1.10
N ALA A 65 4.49 -3.18 2.36
CA ALA A 65 5.50 -2.79 3.34
C ALA A 65 6.88 -3.40 3.01
N ALA A 66 6.91 -4.67 2.60
CA ALA A 66 8.14 -5.38 2.24
C ALA A 66 8.83 -4.78 1.01
N ALA A 67 8.07 -4.28 0.03
CA ALA A 67 8.62 -3.59 -1.13
C ALA A 67 9.49 -2.35 -0.77
N ARG A 68 9.40 -1.85 0.47
CA ARG A 68 10.07 -0.62 0.92
C ARG A 68 11.43 -0.85 1.55
N VAL A 69 11.86 -2.10 1.78
CA VAL A 69 13.17 -2.39 2.38
C VAL A 69 14.33 -1.83 1.55
N ARG A 70 14.14 -1.69 0.23
CA ARG A 70 15.11 -1.05 -0.69
C ARG A 70 15.40 0.42 -0.34
N SER A 71 14.45 1.12 0.27
CA SER A 71 14.54 2.56 0.55
C SER A 71 14.58 2.90 2.04
N LEU A 72 14.05 2.03 2.90
CA LEU A 72 13.90 2.27 4.33
C LEU A 72 14.26 1.01 5.13
N PRO A 73 15.02 1.13 6.22
CA PRO A 73 15.23 0.01 7.13
C PRO A 73 13.91 -0.37 7.82
N PRO A 74 13.70 -1.65 8.19
CA PRO A 74 12.47 -2.14 8.82
C PRO A 74 12.03 -1.32 10.04
N GLN A 75 12.96 -0.81 10.84
CA GLN A 75 12.69 0.02 12.02
C GLN A 75 11.99 1.33 11.64
N GLN A 76 12.40 1.97 10.53
CA GLN A 76 11.75 3.19 10.05
C GLN A 76 10.38 2.91 9.42
N ILE A 77 10.22 1.75 8.76
CA ILE A 77 8.92 1.30 8.26
C ILE A 77 7.94 1.10 9.43
N ALA A 78 8.40 0.43 10.50
CA ALA A 78 7.61 0.21 11.71
C ALA A 78 7.21 1.53 12.39
N ALA A 79 8.15 2.47 12.55
CA ALA A 79 7.89 3.78 13.17
C ALA A 79 6.83 4.58 12.40
N ARG A 80 6.94 4.65 11.06
CA ARG A 80 5.98 5.37 10.22
C ARG A 80 4.57 4.77 10.24
N LEU A 81 4.46 3.45 10.36
CA LEU A 81 3.17 2.80 10.60
C LEU A 81 2.57 3.26 11.94
N ASP A 82 3.37 3.43 13.00
CA ASP A 82 2.86 3.89 14.32
C ASP A 82 2.16 5.23 14.22
N ASP A 83 2.86 6.19 13.62
CA ASP A 83 2.43 7.57 13.56
C ASP A 83 1.10 7.68 12.82
N ARG A 84 0.94 6.93 11.73
CA ARG A 84 -0.29 6.97 10.92
C ARG A 84 -1.45 6.22 11.56
N PHE A 85 -1.22 5.08 12.20
CA PHE A 85 -2.26 4.40 12.97
C PHE A 85 -2.74 5.22 14.17
N ARG A 86 -1.84 5.96 14.84
CA ARG A 86 -2.19 6.92 15.89
C ARG A 86 -3.05 8.07 15.36
N LEU A 87 -2.70 8.62 14.21
CA LEU A 87 -3.49 9.68 13.56
C LEU A 87 -4.90 9.19 13.17
N LEU A 88 -5.04 7.96 12.67
CA LEU A 88 -6.33 7.39 12.23
C LEU A 88 -7.22 6.93 13.38
N THR A 89 -6.64 6.48 14.49
CA THR A 89 -7.40 6.14 15.71
C THR A 89 -7.88 7.38 16.45
N GLY A 90 -7.28 8.55 16.21
CA GLY A 90 -7.74 9.84 16.74
C GLY A 90 -8.91 10.47 15.98
N GLY A 91 -9.14 10.11 14.70
CA GLY A 91 -10.03 10.85 13.79
C GLY A 91 -11.41 10.24 13.53
N SER A 92 -11.59 8.90 13.57
CA SER A 92 -12.89 8.30 13.22
C SER A 92 -13.25 7.11 14.09
N ARG A 93 -14.27 7.30 14.94
CA ARG A 93 -14.82 6.28 15.87
C ARG A 93 -15.70 5.23 15.18
N THR A 94 -16.00 5.37 13.88
CA THR A 94 -17.03 4.58 13.19
C THR A 94 -16.50 3.57 12.17
N ALA A 95 -15.23 3.63 11.78
CA ALA A 95 -14.65 2.60 10.90
C ALA A 95 -14.43 1.29 11.67
N LEU A 96 -14.96 0.17 11.16
CA LEU A 96 -14.69 -1.18 11.68
C LEU A 96 -13.17 -1.46 11.70
N PRO A 97 -12.63 -2.20 12.68
CA PRO A 97 -11.18 -2.39 12.85
C PRO A 97 -10.44 -2.82 11.58
N ARG A 98 -11.01 -3.72 10.78
CA ARG A 98 -10.43 -4.20 9.51
C ARG A 98 -10.37 -3.14 8.41
N HIS A 99 -11.33 -2.23 8.36
CA HIS A 99 -11.33 -1.12 7.39
C HIS A 99 -10.31 -0.04 7.76
N ARG A 100 -9.97 0.13 9.05
CA ARG A 100 -8.91 1.06 9.48
C ARG A 100 -7.53 0.62 9.03
N THR A 101 -7.22 -0.67 9.11
CA THR A 101 -5.92 -1.21 8.69
C THR A 101 -5.73 -1.10 7.18
N LEU A 102 -6.77 -1.41 6.39
CA LEU A 102 -6.74 -1.22 4.94
C LEU A 102 -6.65 0.27 4.57
N ARG A 103 -7.43 1.14 5.23
CA ARG A 103 -7.36 2.58 4.98
C ARG A 103 -6.00 3.16 5.36
N ALA A 104 -5.40 2.77 6.48
CA ALA A 104 -4.05 3.19 6.86
C ALA A 104 -3.00 2.77 5.82
N ALA A 105 -3.11 1.57 5.27
CA ALA A 105 -2.25 1.11 4.20
C ALA A 105 -2.45 1.92 2.89
N PHE A 106 -3.69 2.31 2.58
CA PHE A 106 -4.00 3.18 1.45
C PHE A 106 -3.54 4.62 1.67
N ASP A 107 -3.77 5.22 2.84
CA ASP A 107 -3.27 6.54 3.23
C ASP A 107 -1.75 6.63 3.01
N TRP A 108 -1.03 5.61 3.45
CA TRP A 108 0.42 5.60 3.30
C TRP A 108 0.88 5.33 1.86
N SER A 109 0.15 4.50 1.11
CA SER A 109 0.43 4.28 -0.31
C SER A 109 0.18 5.55 -1.11
N PHE A 110 -0.91 6.26 -0.80
CA PHE A 110 -1.35 7.48 -1.44
C PHE A 110 -0.39 8.65 -1.18
N ASP A 111 0.00 8.90 0.07
CA ASP A 111 0.89 10.00 0.44
C ASP A 111 2.28 9.91 -0.21
N LEU A 112 2.67 8.71 -0.65
CA LEU A 112 3.95 8.44 -1.29
C LEU A 112 3.90 8.48 -2.81
N LEU A 113 2.71 8.60 -3.39
CA LEU A 113 2.58 8.89 -4.80
C LEU A 113 3.10 10.31 -5.06
N PRO A 114 3.87 10.53 -6.14
CA PRO A 114 4.09 11.87 -6.67
C PRO A 114 2.76 12.61 -6.86
N THR A 115 2.76 13.94 -6.72
CA THR A 115 1.53 14.76 -6.77
C THR A 115 0.67 14.50 -8.02
N ALA A 116 1.29 14.33 -9.19
CA ALA A 116 0.56 14.02 -10.43
C ALA A 116 -0.16 12.66 -10.36
N GLU A 117 0.44 11.66 -9.71
CA GLU A 117 -0.17 10.35 -9.52
C GLU A 117 -1.30 10.37 -8.47
N GLN A 118 -1.15 11.16 -7.39
CA GLN A 118 -2.24 11.37 -6.41
C GLN A 118 -3.47 11.97 -7.07
N ILE A 119 -3.26 13.06 -7.84
CA ILE A 119 -4.34 13.77 -8.54
C ILE A 119 -4.97 12.88 -9.60
N LEU A 120 -4.16 12.14 -10.36
CA LEU A 120 -4.71 11.20 -11.34
C LEU A 120 -5.54 10.11 -10.64
N LEU A 121 -5.06 9.53 -9.55
CA LEU A 121 -5.80 8.49 -8.81
C LEU A 121 -7.15 9.02 -8.29
N GLN A 122 -7.17 10.25 -7.76
CA GLN A 122 -8.41 10.93 -7.35
C GLN A 122 -9.36 11.12 -8.53
N ARG A 123 -8.87 11.62 -9.67
CA ARG A 123 -9.72 11.86 -10.85
C ARG A 123 -10.27 10.56 -11.46
N LEU A 124 -9.48 9.49 -11.48
CA LEU A 124 -9.91 8.18 -11.98
C LEU A 124 -11.04 7.56 -11.14
N SER A 125 -11.23 8.02 -9.89
CA SER A 125 -12.26 7.49 -9.00
C SER A 125 -13.70 7.73 -9.49
N VAL A 126 -13.89 8.62 -10.48
CA VAL A 126 -15.19 8.87 -11.14
C VAL A 126 -15.66 7.69 -11.98
N PHE A 127 -14.74 6.83 -12.44
CA PHE A 127 -15.09 5.65 -13.23
C PHE A 127 -15.61 4.55 -12.30
N GLY A 128 -16.88 4.17 -12.46
CA GLY A 128 -17.50 3.07 -11.72
C GLY A 128 -17.18 1.66 -12.27
N GLY A 129 -16.27 1.56 -13.23
CA GLY A 129 -15.94 0.33 -13.96
C GLY A 129 -14.63 0.49 -14.72
N SER A 130 -14.39 -0.37 -15.72
CA SER A 130 -13.20 -0.23 -16.54
C SER A 130 -13.29 0.95 -17.50
N PHE A 131 -12.14 1.52 -17.83
CA PHE A 131 -11.99 2.70 -18.70
C PHE A 131 -10.82 2.51 -19.67
N SER A 132 -10.89 3.16 -20.83
CA SER A 132 -9.79 3.18 -21.80
C SER A 132 -8.80 4.31 -21.50
N LEU A 133 -7.63 4.26 -22.15
CA LEU A 133 -6.68 5.37 -22.15
C LEU A 133 -7.33 6.68 -22.64
N GLU A 134 -8.08 6.62 -23.75
CA GLU A 134 -8.77 7.78 -24.33
C GLU A 134 -9.77 8.40 -23.33
N ALA A 135 -10.53 7.55 -22.63
CA ALA A 135 -11.45 8.01 -21.59
C ALA A 135 -10.70 8.70 -20.43
N ALA A 136 -9.56 8.15 -19.99
CA ALA A 136 -8.74 8.77 -18.96
C ALA A 136 -8.17 10.12 -19.41
N GLU A 137 -7.67 10.24 -20.65
CA GLU A 137 -7.17 11.51 -21.21
C GLU A 137 -8.25 12.60 -21.34
N GLY A 138 -9.46 12.19 -21.72
CA GLY A 138 -10.61 13.08 -21.88
C GLY A 138 -11.14 13.62 -20.56
N VAL A 139 -11.24 12.77 -19.54
CA VAL A 139 -11.88 13.10 -18.26
C VAL A 139 -10.88 13.56 -17.21
N CYS A 140 -9.71 12.93 -17.14
CA CYS A 140 -8.71 13.18 -16.09
C CYS A 140 -7.58 14.11 -16.53
N GLY A 141 -7.50 14.46 -17.82
CA GLY A 141 -6.51 15.37 -18.36
C GLY A 141 -6.70 16.81 -17.86
N GLY A 142 -5.60 17.44 -17.46
CA GLY A 142 -5.57 18.82 -16.97
C GLY A 142 -4.46 18.99 -15.93
N ARG A 143 -3.87 20.19 -15.81
CA ARG A 143 -2.71 20.40 -14.92
C ARG A 143 -2.98 19.86 -13.49
N PRO A 144 -1.99 19.20 -12.87
CA PRO A 144 -0.63 18.92 -13.37
C PRO A 144 -0.52 17.64 -14.25
N VAL A 145 -1.63 16.95 -14.55
CA VAL A 145 -1.66 15.72 -15.34
C VAL A 145 -1.87 16.06 -16.81
N ASN A 146 -0.79 16.07 -17.61
CA ASN A 146 -0.90 16.32 -19.05
C ASN A 146 -1.34 15.05 -19.80
N ARG A 147 -2.02 15.23 -20.93
CA ARG A 147 -2.47 14.08 -21.76
C ARG A 147 -1.30 13.23 -22.24
N ASP A 148 -0.23 13.88 -22.68
CA ASP A 148 0.97 13.19 -23.18
C ASP A 148 1.68 12.34 -22.11
N GLU A 149 1.42 12.59 -20.82
CA GLU A 149 1.97 11.85 -19.68
C GLU A 149 1.00 10.80 -19.14
N MET A 150 -0.23 10.72 -19.66
CA MET A 150 -1.31 9.87 -19.12
C MET A 150 -0.93 8.40 -19.15
N LEU A 151 -0.42 7.90 -20.28
CA LEU A 151 -0.03 6.51 -20.43
C LEU A 151 1.07 6.11 -19.44
N ASP A 152 2.07 6.98 -19.24
CA ASP A 152 3.16 6.75 -18.29
C ASP A 152 2.64 6.74 -16.84
N LEU A 153 1.73 7.65 -16.49
CA LEU A 153 1.14 7.71 -15.17
C LEU A 153 0.24 6.50 -14.88
N LEU A 154 -0.57 6.06 -15.85
CA LEU A 154 -1.37 4.84 -15.73
C LEU A 154 -0.48 3.61 -15.55
N SER A 155 0.60 3.49 -16.33
CA SER A 155 1.59 2.42 -16.19
C SER A 155 2.19 2.41 -14.77
N ARG A 156 2.58 3.57 -14.25
CA ARG A 156 3.11 3.71 -12.88
C ARG A 156 2.10 3.36 -11.78
N LEU A 157 0.80 3.58 -12.00
CA LEU A 157 -0.25 3.19 -11.07
C LEU A 157 -0.54 1.69 -11.14
N VAL A 158 -0.42 1.08 -12.32
CA VAL A 158 -0.47 -0.38 -12.51
C VAL A 158 0.71 -1.05 -11.81
N ASP A 159 1.93 -0.54 -11.97
CA ASP A 159 3.14 -1.06 -11.28
C ASP A 159 3.00 -1.01 -9.75
N LYS A 160 2.23 -0.05 -9.24
CA LYS A 160 1.90 0.11 -7.82
C LYS A 160 0.66 -0.67 -7.40
N SER A 161 0.08 -1.48 -8.28
CA SER A 161 -1.14 -2.27 -8.06
C SER A 161 -2.36 -1.43 -7.64
N LEU A 162 -2.40 -0.15 -8.03
CA LEU A 162 -3.53 0.74 -7.78
C LEU A 162 -4.57 0.67 -8.91
N LEU A 163 -4.16 0.18 -10.07
CA LEU A 163 -4.99 -0.13 -11.22
C LEU A 163 -4.70 -1.55 -11.71
N MET A 164 -5.70 -2.20 -12.29
CA MET A 164 -5.56 -3.50 -12.94
C MET A 164 -5.80 -3.34 -14.43
N PRO A 165 -4.86 -3.78 -15.30
CA PRO A 165 -5.12 -3.85 -16.73
C PRO A 165 -6.11 -4.98 -17.02
N GLU A 166 -7.11 -4.71 -17.85
CA GLU A 166 -8.04 -5.72 -18.37
C GLU A 166 -7.62 -6.08 -19.80
N GLN A 167 -7.41 -7.38 -20.03
CA GLN A 167 -7.13 -7.89 -21.37
C GLN A 167 -8.46 -8.21 -22.08
N GLU A 168 -9.14 -7.17 -22.55
CA GLU A 168 -10.19 -7.32 -23.56
C GLU A 168 -9.60 -7.05 -24.95
N SER A 169 -9.95 -7.90 -25.91
CA SER A 169 -9.34 -7.88 -27.23
C SER A 169 -9.71 -6.62 -28.02
N SER A 170 -8.67 -5.81 -28.28
CA SER A 170 -8.51 -4.70 -29.27
C SER A 170 -8.14 -3.34 -28.67
N GLU A 171 -8.38 -3.10 -27.37
CA GLU A 171 -8.08 -1.81 -26.73
C GLU A 171 -7.57 -2.00 -25.29
N ALA A 172 -6.57 -1.21 -24.87
CA ALA A 172 -6.07 -1.25 -23.49
C ALA A 172 -7.11 -0.68 -22.52
N ARG A 173 -7.61 -1.52 -21.62
CA ARG A 173 -8.57 -1.13 -20.57
C ARG A 173 -7.94 -1.26 -19.20
N TYR A 174 -8.38 -0.41 -18.29
CA TYR A 174 -7.91 -0.35 -16.90
C TYR A 174 -9.11 -0.35 -15.97
N ARG A 175 -8.97 -0.98 -14.82
CA ARG A 175 -9.97 -1.00 -13.75
C ARG A 175 -9.33 -0.56 -12.44
N MET A 176 -10.02 0.30 -11.71
CA MET A 176 -9.71 0.59 -10.32
C MET A 176 -10.50 -0.37 -9.41
N LEU A 177 -9.84 -0.91 -8.37
CA LEU A 177 -10.54 -1.69 -7.35
C LEU A 177 -11.53 -0.79 -6.59
N GLU A 178 -12.74 -1.29 -6.33
CA GLU A 178 -13.82 -0.55 -5.67
C GLU A 178 -13.37 0.05 -4.33
N THR A 179 -12.58 -0.69 -3.55
CA THR A 179 -11.99 -0.22 -2.29
C THR A 179 -11.01 0.94 -2.46
N ILE A 180 -10.24 0.96 -3.55
CA ILE A 180 -9.31 2.07 -3.88
C ILE A 180 -10.10 3.26 -4.40
N ARG A 181 -11.15 3.01 -5.17
CA ARG A 181 -12.05 4.02 -5.73
C ARG A 181 -12.75 4.79 -4.64
N ASP A 182 -13.36 4.10 -3.69
CA ASP A 182 -14.07 4.73 -2.57
C ASP A 182 -13.11 5.57 -1.73
N TYR A 183 -11.91 5.04 -1.44
CA TYR A 183 -10.85 5.79 -0.76
C TYR A 183 -10.41 7.05 -1.53
N ALA A 184 -10.20 6.94 -2.84
CA ALA A 184 -9.79 8.06 -3.69
C ALA A 184 -10.88 9.16 -3.77
N GLN A 185 -12.17 8.78 -3.78
CA GLN A 185 -13.29 9.73 -3.72
C GLN A 185 -13.34 10.50 -2.40
N GLU A 186 -13.10 9.81 -1.28
CA GLU A 186 -13.03 10.47 0.03
C GLU A 186 -11.87 11.47 0.09
N ARG A 187 -10.68 11.10 -0.41
CA ARG A 187 -9.52 12.00 -0.45
C ARG A 187 -9.73 13.20 -1.37
N MET A 188 -10.47 13.04 -2.47
CA MET A 188 -10.83 14.14 -3.36
C MET A 188 -11.72 15.15 -2.62
N SER A 189 -12.70 14.67 -1.85
CA SER A 189 -13.61 15.52 -1.04
C SER A 189 -12.92 16.24 0.12
N GLU A 190 -11.78 15.73 0.60
CA GLU A 190 -10.94 16.37 1.63
C GLU A 190 -9.96 17.41 1.06
N SER A 191 -9.73 17.41 -0.26
CA SER A 191 -8.74 18.27 -0.93
C SER A 191 -9.36 19.47 -1.67
N ASP A 192 -10.70 19.52 -1.74
CA ASP A 192 -11.51 20.67 -2.19
C ASP A 192 -11.80 21.63 -1.03
#